data_AF-A0A3D3JGA2-F1
#
_entry.id   AF-A0A3D3JGA2-F1
#
_cell.length_a   1.000
_cell.length_b   1.000
_cell.length_c   1.000
_cell.angle_alpha   90.00
_cell.angle_beta   90.00
_cell.angle_gamma   90.00
#
_symmetry.space_group_name_H-M   'P 1'
#
loop_
_entity.id
_entity.type
_entity.pdbx_description
1 polymer ?
#
loop_
_entity_poly.entity_id
_entity_poly.type
_entity_poly.pdbx_seq_one_letter_code
_entity_poly.pdbx_strand_id
1 'polypeptide(L)'
;MAKVGVATQKKTMTRKRLIVIVVLTTIVVAFVLLSPYGVFTRVKLEGDVDALNVRITEARYSVDSLRAIVKRLETDTTEIERLARERYGYVRPGEDVYIIRRDSTD
;
A
#
# COMPACT_ATOMS: atom_id res chain seq x y z
N MET A 1 40.69 -30.38 62.87
CA MET A 1 40.64 -29.41 61.76
C MET A 1 39.16 -29.14 61.42
N ALA A 2 38.67 -27.94 61.72
CA ALA A 2 37.24 -27.58 61.62
C ALA A 2 36.84 -27.24 60.17
N LYS A 3 35.72 -27.78 59.70
CA LYS A 3 35.08 -27.38 58.43
C LYS A 3 34.26 -26.12 58.68
N VAL A 4 34.70 -24.99 58.11
CA VAL A 4 33.93 -23.74 58.08
C VAL A 4 32.84 -23.89 57.01
N GLY A 5 31.61 -24.14 57.44
CA GLY A 5 30.44 -24.08 56.56
C GLY A 5 30.10 -22.64 56.25
N VAL A 6 30.40 -22.17 55.04
CA VAL A 6 29.94 -20.87 54.55
C VAL A 6 28.45 -21.02 54.21
N ALA A 7 27.58 -20.58 55.11
CA ALA A 7 26.15 -20.52 54.87
C ALA A 7 25.83 -19.35 53.92
N THR A 8 25.61 -19.65 52.64
CA THR A 8 25.13 -18.67 51.66
C THR A 8 23.67 -18.34 51.96
N GLN A 9 23.43 -17.27 52.72
CA GLN A 9 22.09 -16.84 53.09
C GLN A 9 21.35 -16.29 51.86
N LYS A 10 20.43 -17.08 51.29
CA LYS A 10 19.50 -16.60 50.23
C LYS A 10 18.51 -15.61 50.84
N LYS A 11 18.77 -14.31 50.68
CA LYS A 11 17.82 -13.25 51.04
C LYS A 11 16.63 -13.30 50.08
N THR A 12 15.54 -13.92 50.49
CA THR A 12 14.31 -13.96 49.71
C THR A 12 13.70 -12.56 49.64
N MET A 13 13.44 -12.06 48.43
CA MET A 13 12.72 -10.81 48.21
C MET A 13 11.33 -10.92 48.86
N THR A 14 10.90 -9.90 49.60
CA THR A 14 9.53 -9.86 50.11
C THR A 14 8.56 -9.83 48.92
N ARG A 15 7.44 -10.57 49.00
CA ARG A 15 6.45 -10.67 47.90
C ARG A 15 6.02 -9.31 47.35
N LYS A 16 5.91 -8.30 48.23
CA LYS A 16 5.60 -6.91 47.85
C LYS A 16 6.65 -6.30 46.91
N ARG A 17 7.95 -6.54 47.18
CA ARG A 17 9.05 -6.02 46.34
C ARG A 17 9.10 -6.71 44.98
N LEU A 18 8.79 -8.01 44.92
CA LEU A 18 8.67 -8.74 43.66
C LEU A 18 7.52 -8.19 42.79
N ILE A 19 6.35 -7.94 43.39
CA ILE A 19 5.21 -7.36 42.68
C ILE A 19 5.58 -5.97 42.12
N VAL A 20 6.21 -5.12 42.92
CA VAL A 20 6.65 -3.79 42.47
C VAL A 20 7.61 -3.89 41.29
N ILE A 21 8.59 -4.80 41.34
CA ILE A 21 9.54 -5.02 40.24
C ILE A 21 8.79 -5.45 38.99
N VAL A 22 7.91 -6.45 39.08
CA VAL A 22 7.14 -6.95 37.94
C VAL A 22 6.31 -5.83 37.31
N VAL A 23 5.57 -5.06 38.12
CA VAL A 23 4.77 -3.93 37.62
C VAL A 23 5.64 -2.91 36.89
N LEU A 24 6.77 -2.52 37.47
CA LEU A 24 7.70 -1.58 36.85
C LEU A 24 8.26 -2.12 35.54
N THR A 25 8.67 -3.39 35.51
CA THR A 25 9.17 -4.04 34.30
C THR A 25 8.09 -4.10 33.23
N THR A 26 6.85 -4.46 33.57
CA THR A 26 5.73 -4.50 32.62
C THR A 26 5.45 -3.12 32.02
N ILE A 27 5.47 -2.06 32.84
CA ILE A 27 5.29 -0.68 32.34
C ILE A 27 6.40 -0.29 31.37
N VAL A 28 7.67 -0.59 31.69
CA VAL A 28 8.80 -0.30 30.80
C VAL A 28 8.69 -1.07 29.50
N VAL A 29 8.37 -2.37 29.56
CA VAL A 29 8.19 -3.21 28.37
C VAL A 29 7.02 -2.71 27.51
N ALA A 30 5.89 -2.37 28.13
CA ALA A 30 4.75 -1.81 27.43
C ALA A 30 5.11 -0.47 26.77
N PHE A 31 5.85 0.39 27.45
CA PHE A 31 6.31 1.66 26.88
C PHE A 31 7.22 1.44 25.67
N VAL A 32 8.20 0.54 25.76
CA VAL A 32 9.12 0.25 24.63
C VAL A 32 8.37 -0.34 23.43
N LEU A 33 7.37 -1.20 23.67
CA LEU A 33 6.61 -1.83 22.61
C LEU A 33 5.60 -0.88 21.97
N LEU A 34 4.77 -0.20 22.78
CA LEU A 34 3.65 0.63 22.34
C LEU A 34 4.01 2.11 22.13
N SER A 35 5.25 2.53 22.37
CA SER A 35 5.70 3.89 22.09
C SER A 35 5.54 4.23 20.60
N PRO A 36 5.34 5.51 20.24
CA PRO A 36 5.39 5.97 18.85
C PRO A 36 6.65 5.53 18.10
N TYR A 37 7.77 5.34 18.79
CA TYR A 37 9.03 4.84 18.21
C TYR A 37 9.28 3.36 18.51
N GLY A 38 8.26 2.65 19.02
CA GLY A 38 8.32 1.25 19.37
C GLY A 38 8.31 0.33 18.15
N VAL A 39 8.55 -0.96 18.43
CA VAL A 39 8.67 -2.01 17.40
C VAL A 39 7.36 -2.16 16.60
N PHE A 40 6.21 -2.02 17.25
CA PHE A 40 4.90 -2.11 16.59
C PHE A 40 4.72 -1.03 15.52
N THR A 41 5.14 0.20 15.80
CA THR A 41 5.04 1.30 14.83
C THR A 41 5.91 1.03 13.62
N ARG A 42 7.11 0.48 13.82
CA ARG A 42 8.02 0.16 12.71
C ARG A 42 7.44 -0.87 11.75
N VAL A 43 6.89 -1.98 12.28
CA VAL A 43 6.26 -3.02 11.45
C VAL A 43 5.09 -2.45 10.65
N LYS A 44 4.27 -1.59 11.27
CA LYS A 44 3.17 -0.92 10.57
C LYS A 44 3.68 0.00 9.46
N LEU A 45 4.69 0.82 9.74
CA LEU A 45 5.28 1.73 8.77
C LEU A 45 5.93 0.99 7.58
N GLU A 46 6.59 -0.14 7.82
CA GLU A 46 7.14 -0.99 6.75
C GLU A 46 6.01 -1.48 5.82
N GLY A 47 4.88 -1.93 6.38
CA GLY A 47 3.71 -2.28 5.58
C GLY A 47 3.11 -1.11 4.79
N ASP A 48 3.04 0.08 5.39
CA ASP A 48 2.56 1.29 4.71
C ASP A 48 3.49 1.70 3.55
N VAL A 49 4.81 1.60 3.75
CA VAL A 49 5.83 1.85 2.72
C VAL A 49 5.68 0.88 1.55
N ASP A 50 5.51 -0.41 1.82
CA ASP A 50 5.31 -1.42 0.78
C ASP A 50 4.02 -1.15 -0.02
N ALA A 51 2.92 -0.84 0.67
CA ALA A 51 1.66 -0.48 0.02
C ALA A 51 1.79 0.78 -0.86
N LEU A 52 2.52 1.80 -0.39
CA LEU A 52 2.80 3.00 -1.17
C LEU A 52 3.66 2.69 -2.41
N ASN A 53 4.65 1.83 -2.29
CA ASN A 53 5.50 1.41 -3.41
C ASN A 53 4.71 0.67 -4.49
N VAL A 54 3.77 -0.20 -4.10
CA VAL A 54 2.85 -0.86 -5.04
C VAL A 54 2.02 0.19 -5.79
N ARG A 55 1.42 1.15 -5.09
CA ARG A 55 0.63 2.22 -5.71
C ARG A 55 1.43 3.10 -6.66
N ILE A 56 2.69 3.41 -6.32
CA ILE A 56 3.60 4.15 -7.20
C ILE A 56 3.86 3.36 -8.48
N THR A 57 4.07 2.05 -8.36
CA THR A 57 4.33 1.17 -9.51
C THR A 57 3.11 1.08 -10.43
N GLU A 58 1.92 0.90 -9.88
CA GLU A 58 0.66 0.90 -10.64
C GLU A 58 0.44 2.24 -11.35
N ALA A 59 0.63 3.36 -10.64
CA ALA A 59 0.48 4.70 -11.21
C ALA A 59 1.47 4.94 -12.37
N ARG A 60 2.72 4.50 -12.23
CA ARG A 60 3.73 4.58 -13.31
C ARG A 60 3.29 3.80 -14.54
N TYR A 61 2.81 2.56 -14.34
CA TYR A 61 2.30 1.74 -15.44
C TYR A 61 1.13 2.42 -16.16
N SER A 62 0.18 2.99 -15.42
CA SER A 62 -0.93 3.75 -16.01
C SER A 62 -0.45 4.96 -16.82
N VAL A 63 0.50 5.73 -16.27
CA VAL A 63 1.07 6.89 -16.97
C VAL A 63 1.75 6.47 -18.28
N ASP A 64 2.55 5.40 -18.26
CA ASP A 64 3.25 4.92 -19.44
C ASP A 64 2.29 4.39 -20.50
N SER A 65 1.26 3.66 -20.09
CA SER A 65 0.18 3.19 -20.98
C SER A 65 -0.55 4.37 -21.63
N LEU A 66 -0.96 5.36 -20.85
CA LEU A 66 -1.66 6.55 -21.35
C LEU A 66 -0.76 7.36 -22.29
N ARG A 67 0.52 7.52 -21.98
CA ARG A 67 1.48 8.19 -22.88
C ARG A 67 1.62 7.46 -24.21
N ALA A 68 1.64 6.13 -24.20
CA ALA A 68 1.67 5.35 -25.43
C ALA A 68 0.41 5.57 -26.28
N ILE A 69 -0.76 5.65 -25.64
CA ILE A 69 -2.03 5.95 -26.32
C ILE A 69 -2.01 7.37 -26.91
N VAL A 70 -1.63 8.37 -26.11
CA VAL A 70 -1.53 9.77 -26.56
C VAL A 70 -0.61 9.87 -27.76
N LYS A 71 0.58 9.25 -27.70
CA LYS A 71 1.53 9.26 -28.81
C LYS A 71 0.93 8.64 -30.08
N ARG A 72 0.22 7.50 -29.95
CA ARG A 72 -0.46 6.86 -31.10
C ARG A 72 -1.50 7.78 -31.70
N LEU A 73 -2.34 8.41 -30.88
CA LEU A 73 -3.35 9.36 -31.34
C LEU A 73 -2.67 10.55 -32.05
N GLU A 74 -1.64 11.16 -31.47
CA GLU A 74 -0.93 12.29 -32.09
C GLU A 74 -0.31 11.96 -33.46
N THR A 75 0.19 10.73 -33.64
CA THR A 75 0.89 10.33 -34.87
C THR A 75 0.01 9.67 -35.91
N ASP A 76 -1.13 9.08 -35.52
CA ASP A 76 -2.01 8.34 -36.42
C ASP A 76 -3.35 9.06 -36.60
N THR A 77 -3.36 9.97 -37.57
CA THR A 77 -4.55 10.73 -37.98
C THR A 77 -5.70 9.82 -38.43
N THR A 78 -5.40 8.62 -38.91
CA THR A 78 -6.39 7.65 -39.38
C THR A 78 -7.17 7.05 -38.22
N GLU A 79 -6.49 6.69 -37.14
CA GLU A 79 -7.12 6.20 -35.91
C GLU A 79 -7.90 7.29 -35.19
N ILE A 80 -7.43 8.55 -35.19
CA ILE A 80 -8.23 9.68 -34.70
C ILE A 80 -9.51 9.81 -35.51
N GLU A 81 -9.41 9.80 -36.85
CA GLU A 81 -10.59 9.97 -37.71
C GLU A 81 -11.58 8.81 -37.53
N ARG A 82 -11.09 7.57 -37.43
CA ARG A 82 -11.93 6.40 -37.14
C ARG A 82 -12.67 6.56 -35.81
N LEU A 83 -11.98 6.95 -34.75
CA LEU A 83 -12.60 7.17 -33.43
C LEU A 83 -13.60 8.32 -33.45
N ALA A 84 -13.28 9.41 -34.15
CA ALA A 84 -14.16 10.56 -34.32
C ALA A 84 -15.46 10.16 -35.02
N ARG A 85 -15.37 9.34 -36.08
CA ARG A 85 -16.53 8.80 -36.81
C ARG A 85 -17.34 7.82 -35.96
N GLU A 86 -16.68 6.85 -35.30
CA GLU A 86 -17.36 5.79 -34.54
C GLU A 86 -18.00 6.27 -33.23
N ARG A 87 -17.31 7.11 -32.45
CA ARG A 87 -17.75 7.50 -31.11
C ARG A 87 -18.56 8.78 -31.08
N TYR A 88 -18.28 9.67 -32.02
CA TYR A 88 -18.84 11.03 -32.01
C TYR A 88 -19.63 11.35 -33.29
N GLY A 89 -19.69 10.43 -34.26
CA GLY A 89 -20.42 10.65 -35.51
C GLY A 89 -19.85 11.81 -36.33
N TYR A 90 -18.54 12.04 -36.25
CA TYR A 90 -17.89 13.11 -37.03
C TYR A 90 -18.02 12.86 -38.54
N VAL A 91 -18.35 13.91 -39.28
CA VAL A 91 -18.53 13.91 -40.74
C VAL A 91 -17.84 15.15 -41.30
N ARG A 92 -16.98 14.97 -42.30
CA ARG A 92 -16.26 16.09 -42.90
C ARG A 92 -17.19 16.87 -43.84
N PRO A 93 -17.06 18.20 -43.98
CA PRO A 93 -17.84 18.95 -44.98
C PRO A 93 -17.69 18.34 -46.38
N GLY A 94 -18.83 18.02 -47.01
CA GLY A 94 -18.89 17.38 -48.33
C GLY A 94 -19.00 15.85 -48.33
N GLU A 95 -19.10 15.21 -47.17
CA GLU A 95 -19.37 13.77 -47.05
C GLU A 95 -20.85 13.47 -46.78
N ASP A 96 -21.35 12.37 -47.35
CA ASP A 96 -22.69 11.86 -47.09
C ASP A 96 -22.69 10.74 -46.05
N VAL A 97 -23.64 10.77 -45.12
CA VAL A 97 -23.79 9.76 -44.05
C VAL A 97 -24.87 8.75 -44.43
N TYR A 98 -24.50 7.48 -44.44
CA TYR A 98 -25.43 6.37 -44.64
C TYR A 98 -25.70 5.66 -43.32
N ILE A 99 -26.93 5.76 -42.81
CA ILE A 99 -27.38 5.01 -41.62
C ILE A 99 -28.11 3.77 -42.11
N ILE A 100 -27.46 2.61 -41.99
CA ILE A 100 -28.08 1.33 -42.34
C ILE A 100 -28.93 0.88 -41.15
N ARG A 101 -30.26 0.96 -41.28
CA ARG A 101 -31.17 0.26 -40.37
C ARG A 101 -31.28 -1.18 -40.86
N ARG A 102 -31.06 -2.15 -39.97
CA ARG A 102 -31.56 -3.51 -40.26
C ARG A 102 -33.05 -3.46 -40.07
N ASP A 103 -33.79 -3.55 -41.16
CA ASP A 103 -35.22 -3.82 -41.08
C ASP A 103 -35.40 -5.21 -40.48
N SER A 104 -36.09 -5.26 -39.35
CA SER A 104 -36.50 -6.50 -38.71
C SER A 104 -37.65 -7.12 -39.52
N THR A 105 -37.30 -7.77 -40.63
CA THR A 105 -38.22 -8.62 -41.40
C THR A 105 -37.47 -9.88 -41.84
N ASP A 106 -37.25 -10.76 -40.87
CA ASP A 106 -37.64 -12.20 -40.85
C ASP A 106 -36.97 -12.92 -39.67
#